data_AF-A0AAX0QX01-F1
#
_entry.id   AF-A0AAX0QX01-F1
#
_cell.length_a   1.000
_cell.length_b   1.000
_cell.length_c   1.000
_cell.angle_alpha   90.00
_cell.angle_beta   90.00
_cell.angle_gamma   90.00
#
_symmetry.space_group_name_H-M   'P 1'
#
loop_
_entity.id
_entity.type
_entity.pdbx_description
1 polymer ?
#
loop_
_entity_poly.entity_id
_entity_poly.type
_entity_poly.pdbx_seq_one_letter_code
_entity_poly.pdbx_strand_id
1 'polypeptide(L)'
;MQSLLTINVEKNKNFQNLDQHKKNKFLKKITRYKKNDFIQYSNFYEIDLSTTEFYTIMLDLEENHLVEKVFEIYSPYSHHSTGYTLDEINIKDEIYCEETDEAFTVNPDNIKVKFKVIV
;
A
#
# COMPACT_ATOMS: atom_id res chain seq x y z
N MET A 1 1.73 24.28 -1.50
CA MET A 1 3.06 23.64 -1.70
C MET A 1 2.78 22.19 -2.07
N GLN A 2 3.16 21.73 -3.26
CA GLN A 2 2.97 20.33 -3.67
C GLN A 2 3.99 19.45 -2.93
N SER A 3 3.57 18.26 -2.47
CA SER A 3 4.48 17.31 -1.83
C SER A 3 5.42 16.67 -2.86
N LEU A 4 6.61 16.24 -2.42
CA LEU A 4 7.56 15.52 -3.28
C LEU A 4 6.93 14.26 -3.90
N LEU A 5 6.07 13.58 -3.13
CA LEU A 5 5.23 12.47 -3.59
C LEU A 5 4.36 12.86 -4.79
N THR A 6 3.64 13.99 -4.68
CA THR A 6 2.75 14.48 -5.77
C THR A 6 3.54 14.78 -7.04
N ILE A 7 4.68 15.47 -6.91
CA ILE A 7 5.53 15.87 -8.04
C ILE A 7 6.05 14.64 -8.80
N ASN A 8 6.42 13.58 -8.09
CA ASN A 8 6.93 12.36 -8.73
C ASN A 8 5.82 11.53 -9.37
N VAL A 9 4.64 11.44 -8.75
CA VAL A 9 3.46 10.86 -9.41
C VAL A 9 3.15 11.58 -10.72
N GLU A 10 3.20 12.91 -10.75
CA GLU A 10 3.00 13.69 -11.97
C GLU A 10 4.08 13.43 -13.03
N LYS A 11 5.27 12.96 -12.67
CA LYS A 11 6.35 12.60 -13.63
C LYS A 11 6.32 11.14 -14.06
N ASN A 12 5.59 10.28 -13.35
CA ASN A 12 5.54 8.84 -13.59
C ASN A 12 4.90 8.51 -14.95
N LYS A 13 5.60 7.76 -15.80
CA LYS A 13 5.15 7.42 -17.16
C LYS A 13 3.83 6.62 -17.16
N ASN A 14 3.66 5.70 -16.21
CA ASN A 14 2.46 4.88 -16.10
C ASN A 14 1.27 5.71 -15.64
N PHE A 15 1.49 6.63 -14.69
CA PHE A 15 0.49 7.63 -14.32
C PHE A 15 0.09 8.50 -15.52
N GLN A 16 1.05 8.88 -16.37
CA GLN A 16 0.78 9.67 -17.57
C GLN A 16 -0.06 8.94 -18.64
N ASN A 17 -0.12 7.61 -18.62
CA ASN A 17 -0.95 6.83 -19.53
C ASN A 17 -2.41 6.68 -19.07
N LEU A 18 -2.73 7.06 -17.83
CA LEU A 18 -4.10 7.04 -17.31
C LEU A 18 -4.97 8.10 -18.00
N ASP A 19 -6.28 7.85 -18.07
CA ASP A 19 -7.22 8.89 -18.50
C ASP A 19 -7.27 10.06 -17.50
N GLN A 20 -7.73 11.21 -17.98
CA GLN A 20 -7.72 12.44 -17.19
C GLN A 20 -8.55 12.35 -15.90
N HIS A 21 -9.64 11.58 -15.92
CA HIS A 21 -10.51 11.44 -14.76
C HIS A 21 -9.82 10.61 -13.66
N LYS A 22 -9.17 9.49 -14.02
CA LYS A 22 -8.34 8.70 -13.09
C LYS A 22 -7.20 9.52 -12.51
N LYS A 23 -6.47 10.27 -13.36
CA LYS A 23 -5.37 11.17 -12.93
C LYS A 23 -5.82 12.15 -11.86
N ASN A 24 -6.92 12.88 -12.12
CA ASN A 24 -7.44 13.89 -11.21
C ASN A 24 -7.84 13.29 -9.86
N LYS A 25 -8.53 12.14 -9.86
CA LYS A 25 -8.94 11.45 -8.63
C LYS A 25 -7.73 10.93 -7.84
N PHE A 26 -6.77 10.32 -8.52
CA PHE A 26 -5.55 9.80 -7.90
C PHE A 26 -4.73 10.91 -7.25
N LEU A 27 -4.49 12.01 -7.96
CA LEU A 27 -3.77 13.17 -7.41
C LEU A 27 -4.49 13.76 -6.18
N LYS A 28 -5.81 13.85 -6.23
CA LYS A 28 -6.63 14.32 -5.09
C LYS A 28 -6.48 13.44 -3.86
N LYS A 29 -6.23 12.13 -4.02
CA LYS A 29 -5.94 11.22 -2.91
C LYS A 29 -4.47 11.28 -2.48
N ILE A 30 -3.53 11.17 -3.41
CA ILE A 30 -2.11 11.05 -3.08
C ILE A 30 -1.56 12.29 -2.36
N THR A 31 -2.08 13.48 -2.69
CA THR A 31 -1.72 14.76 -2.07
C THR A 31 -2.03 14.85 -0.58
N ARG A 32 -2.88 13.96 -0.05
CA ARG A 32 -3.28 13.96 1.37
C ARG A 32 -2.31 13.17 2.25
N TYR A 33 -1.56 12.25 1.67
CA TYR A 33 -0.62 11.41 2.42
C TYR A 33 0.63 12.20 2.82
N LYS A 34 1.09 11.93 4.03
CA LYS A 34 2.26 12.53 4.68
C LYS A 34 3.22 11.43 5.12
N LYS A 35 4.43 11.81 5.50
CA LYS A 35 5.40 10.92 6.14
C LYS A 35 4.77 10.06 7.24
N ASN A 36 5.06 8.76 7.21
CA ASN A 36 4.53 7.68 8.04
C ASN A 36 3.08 7.26 7.77
N ASP A 37 2.36 7.88 6.82
CA ASP A 37 1.08 7.35 6.39
C ASP A 37 1.28 6.09 5.53
N PHE A 38 0.26 5.22 5.51
CA PHE A 38 0.27 3.99 4.73
C PHE A 38 -0.71 4.08 3.56
N ILE A 39 -0.22 3.73 2.37
CA ILE A 39 -0.96 3.68 1.12
C ILE A 39 -1.19 2.22 0.76
N GLN A 40 -2.45 1.84 0.49
CA GLN A 40 -2.80 0.52 -0.02
C GLN A 40 -3.81 0.64 -1.15
N TYR A 41 -3.87 -0.37 -2.03
CA TYR A 41 -4.75 -0.37 -3.20
C TYR A 41 -6.22 -0.17 -2.83
N SER A 42 -6.67 -0.70 -1.69
CA SER A 42 -8.05 -0.52 -1.22
C SER A 42 -8.41 0.93 -0.92
N ASN A 43 -7.42 1.80 -0.67
CA ASN A 43 -7.66 3.24 -0.59
C ASN A 43 -7.92 3.88 -1.96
N PHE A 44 -7.90 3.16 -3.07
CA PHE A 44 -8.03 3.70 -4.42
C PHE A 44 -9.12 2.98 -5.24
N TYR A 45 -9.91 2.09 -4.63
CA TYR A 45 -10.96 1.33 -5.31
C TYR A 45 -11.97 2.21 -6.07
N GLU A 46 -12.30 3.40 -5.58
CA GLU A 46 -13.28 4.29 -6.23
C GLU A 46 -12.73 5.07 -7.44
N ILE A 47 -11.45 4.87 -7.77
CA ILE A 47 -10.77 5.52 -8.89
C ILE A 47 -10.86 4.68 -10.16
N ASP A 48 -11.39 3.44 -10.09
CA ASP A 48 -11.46 2.51 -11.23
C ASP A 48 -10.08 2.26 -11.87
N LEU A 49 -9.05 2.24 -11.02
CA LEU A 49 -7.71 1.78 -11.38
C LEU A 49 -7.69 0.26 -11.26
N SER A 50 -7.05 -0.40 -12.20
CA SER A 50 -6.66 -1.79 -12.02
C SER A 50 -5.61 -1.92 -10.92
N THR A 51 -5.53 -3.11 -10.30
CA THR A 51 -4.47 -3.47 -9.37
C THR A 51 -3.09 -3.20 -9.97
N THR A 52 -2.88 -3.62 -11.21
CA THR A 52 -1.61 -3.45 -11.92
C THR A 52 -1.23 -1.99 -12.11
N GLU A 53 -2.16 -1.12 -12.55
CA GLU A 53 -1.88 0.31 -12.70
C GLU A 53 -1.45 0.93 -11.36
N PHE A 54 -2.16 0.61 -10.27
CA PHE A 54 -1.82 1.11 -8.94
C PHE A 54 -0.41 0.66 -8.50
N TYR A 55 -0.14 -0.64 -8.53
CA TYR A 55 1.15 -1.16 -8.06
C TYR A 55 2.31 -0.69 -8.92
N THR A 56 2.14 -0.56 -10.23
CA THR A 56 3.19 -0.04 -11.12
C THR A 56 3.55 1.41 -10.77
N ILE A 57 2.57 2.24 -10.39
CA ILE A 57 2.84 3.60 -9.91
C ILE A 57 3.56 3.56 -8.57
N MET A 58 3.12 2.73 -7.62
CA MET A 58 3.75 2.64 -6.29
C MET A 58 5.19 2.11 -6.35
N LEU A 59 5.48 1.14 -7.21
CA LEU A 59 6.84 0.59 -7.39
C LEU A 59 7.81 1.66 -7.90
N ASP A 60 7.38 2.52 -8.83
CA ASP A 60 8.20 3.65 -9.29
C ASP A 60 8.43 4.67 -8.16
N LEU A 61 7.44 4.92 -7.29
CA LEU A 61 7.66 5.78 -6.11
C LEU A 61 8.61 5.15 -5.08
N GLU A 62 8.60 3.82 -4.97
CA GLU A 62 9.53 3.04 -4.12
C GLU A 62 10.97 3.11 -4.67
N GLU A 63 11.15 2.92 -5.98
CA GLU A 63 12.44 3.07 -6.67
C GLU A 63 13.01 4.49 -6.51
N ASN A 64 12.15 5.50 -6.44
CA ASN A 64 12.54 6.89 -6.18
C ASN A 64 12.70 7.23 -4.69
N HIS A 65 12.64 6.24 -3.79
CA HIS A 65 12.79 6.41 -2.34
C HIS A 65 11.79 7.42 -1.73
N LEU A 66 10.53 7.38 -2.18
CA LEU A 66 9.45 8.21 -1.64
C LEU A 66 8.49 7.42 -0.75
N VAL A 67 8.39 6.12 -1.01
CA VAL A 67 7.65 5.16 -0.22
C VAL A 67 8.49 3.90 0.01
N GLU A 68 8.14 3.13 1.02
CA GLU A 68 8.75 1.84 1.34
C GLU A 68 7.66 0.77 1.31
N LYS A 69 7.89 -0.34 0.59
CA LYS A 69 6.95 -1.46 0.57
C LYS A 69 7.00 -2.18 1.92
N VAL A 70 5.83 -2.40 2.49
CA VAL A 70 5.61 -3.11 3.75
C VAL A 70 4.67 -4.27 3.51
N PHE A 71 5.04 -5.45 3.98
CA PHE A 71 4.19 -6.64 3.96
C PHE A 71 3.56 -6.82 5.33
N GLU A 72 2.29 -6.49 5.47
CA GLU A 72 1.59 -6.59 6.75
C GLU A 72 0.76 -7.87 6.79
N ILE A 73 0.78 -8.53 7.96
CA ILE A 73 0.08 -9.79 8.17
C ILE A 73 -1.30 -9.52 8.74
N TYR A 74 -2.29 -10.18 8.16
CA TYR A 74 -3.71 -10.07 8.51
C TYR A 74 -4.23 -11.38 9.07
N SER A 75 -5.20 -11.31 9.98
CA SER A 75 -5.94 -12.52 10.39
C SER A 75 -6.73 -13.08 9.21
N PRO A 76 -6.63 -14.38 8.90
CA PRO A 76 -7.42 -15.00 7.84
C PRO A 76 -8.91 -15.07 8.20
N TYR A 77 -9.25 -15.01 9.50
CA TYR A 77 -10.61 -15.19 10.00
C TYR A 77 -11.39 -13.86 10.08
N SER A 78 -10.75 -12.79 10.54
CA SER A 78 -11.40 -11.46 10.66
C SER A 78 -11.00 -10.47 9.58
N HIS A 79 -9.96 -10.75 8.80
CA HIS A 79 -9.35 -9.81 7.85
C HIS A 79 -8.89 -8.50 8.50
N HIS A 80 -8.68 -8.49 9.82
CA HIS A 80 -8.07 -7.39 10.56
C HIS A 80 -6.55 -7.48 10.50
N SER A 81 -5.89 -6.33 10.61
CA SER A 81 -4.43 -6.28 10.70
C SER A 81 -4.01 -6.87 12.04
N THR A 82 -2.92 -7.64 12.04
CA THR A 82 -2.30 -8.12 13.28
C THR A 82 -1.27 -7.14 13.85
N GLY A 83 -0.95 -6.06 13.12
CA GLY A 83 0.11 -5.13 13.45
C GLY A 83 1.53 -5.62 13.12
N TYR A 84 1.69 -6.91 12.82
CA TYR A 84 2.97 -7.50 12.44
C TYR A 84 3.29 -7.33 10.96
N THR A 85 4.58 -7.19 10.67
CA THR A 85 5.13 -7.18 9.32
C THR A 85 5.95 -8.43 9.03
N LEU A 86 6.04 -8.81 7.75
CA LEU A 86 6.82 -9.98 7.32
C LEU A 86 8.32 -9.84 7.59
N ASP A 87 8.83 -8.61 7.71
CA ASP A 87 10.23 -8.38 8.06
C ASP A 87 10.52 -8.75 9.52
N GLU A 88 9.49 -8.83 10.35
CA GLU A 88 9.57 -9.18 11.77
C GLU A 88 9.37 -10.69 12.02
N ILE A 89 8.80 -11.43 11.06
CA ILE A 89 8.26 -12.79 11.26
C ILE A 89 8.49 -13.69 10.03
N ASN A 90 8.84 -14.97 10.22
CA ASN A 90 8.93 -15.91 9.11
C ASN A 90 7.54 -16.38 8.63
N ILE A 91 7.43 -16.69 7.34
CA ILE A 91 6.21 -17.27 6.74
C ILE A 91 5.76 -18.57 7.43
N LYS A 92 6.63 -19.28 8.14
CA LYS A 92 6.27 -20.53 8.83
C LYS A 92 5.84 -20.33 10.28
N ASP A 93 5.91 -19.10 10.78
CA ASP A 93 5.60 -18.82 12.17
C ASP A 93 4.07 -18.80 12.37
N GLU A 94 3.66 -19.23 13.56
CA GLU A 94 2.31 -19.08 14.05
C GLU A 94 2.21 -17.74 14.78
N ILE A 95 1.23 -16.93 14.41
CA ILE A 95 0.97 -15.64 15.04
C ILE A 95 -0.40 -15.63 15.68
N TYR A 96 -0.54 -14.79 16.70
CA TYR A 96 -1.76 -14.64 17.47
C TYR A 96 -2.40 -13.27 17.19
N CYS A 97 -3.67 -13.27 16.80
CA CYS A 97 -4.46 -12.05 16.64
C CYS A 97 -5.18 -11.73 17.95
N GLU A 98 -4.71 -10.68 18.64
CA GLU A 98 -5.28 -10.27 19.94
C GLU A 98 -6.77 -9.87 19.84
N GLU A 99 -7.20 -9.35 18.69
CA GLU A 99 -8.59 -8.90 18.52
C GLU A 99 -9.59 -10.06 18.43
N THR A 100 -9.15 -11.23 17.96
CA THR A 100 -10.04 -12.38 17.75
C THR A 100 -9.74 -13.59 18.63
N ASP A 101 -8.67 -13.54 19.42
CA ASP A 101 -8.21 -14.66 20.25
C ASP A 101 -7.91 -15.93 19.42
N GLU A 102 -7.33 -15.73 18.23
CA GLU A 102 -7.03 -16.80 17.28
C GLU A 102 -5.55 -16.87 16.93
N ALA A 103 -5.01 -18.09 16.89
CA ALA A 103 -3.69 -18.39 16.36
C ALA A 103 -3.79 -18.91 14.92
N PHE A 104 -2.88 -18.50 14.05
CA PHE A 104 -2.80 -18.98 12.68
C PHE A 104 -1.39 -18.93 12.11
N THR A 105 -1.12 -19.79 11.13
CA THR A 105 0.15 -19.78 10.41
C THR A 105 0.17 -18.67 9.35
N VAL A 106 1.25 -17.91 9.31
CA VAL A 106 1.48 -16.92 8.25
C VAL A 106 1.51 -17.64 6.89
N ASN A 107 0.91 -17.06 5.87
CA ASN A 107 0.98 -17.60 4.51
C ASN A 107 0.76 -16.48 3.49
N PRO A 108 1.07 -16.68 2.20
CA PRO A 108 0.90 -15.63 1.19
C PRO A 108 -0.51 -15.05 1.11
N ASP A 109 -1.55 -15.82 1.42
CA ASP A 109 -2.95 -15.39 1.30
C ASP A 109 -3.35 -14.39 2.41
N ASN A 110 -2.64 -14.41 3.54
CA ASN A 110 -2.91 -13.52 4.67
C ASN A 110 -1.92 -12.35 4.77
N ILE A 111 -1.07 -12.15 3.75
CA ILE A 111 -0.15 -11.01 3.65
C ILE A 111 -0.74 -9.97 2.70
N LYS A 112 -0.79 -8.71 3.13
CA LYS A 112 -1.19 -7.58 2.28
C LYS A 112 -0.03 -6.60 2.09
N VAL A 113 0.07 -6.09 0.87
CA VAL A 113 1.08 -5.09 0.50
C VAL A 113 0.56 -3.70 0.83
N LYS A 114 1.37 -2.95 1.59
CA LYS A 114 1.20 -1.52 1.85
C LYS A 114 2.47 -0.77 1.43
N PHE A 115 2.35 0.54 1.25
CA PHE A 115 3.47 1.43 1.00
C PHE A 115 3.48 2.52 2.06
N LYS A 116 4.52 2.56 2.88
CA LYS A 116 4.72 3.59 3.91
C LYS A 116 5.38 4.80 3.28
N VAL A 117 4.81 6.00 3.44
CA VAL A 117 5.42 7.24 2.94
C VAL A 117 6.62 7.61 3.80
N ILE A 118 7.78 7.86 3.19
CA ILE A 118 9.02 8.18 3.92
C ILE A 118 9.44 9.66 3.83
N VAL A 119 8.82 10.43 2.93
CA VAL A 119 9.10 11.86 2.67
C VAL A 119 8.06 12.84 3.23
#